data_AF-A0A7X9HJR5-F1
#
_entry.id   AF-A0A7X9HJR5-F1
#
_cell.length_a   1.000
_cell.length_b   1.000
_cell.length_c   1.000
_cell.angle_alpha   90.00
_cell.angle_beta   90.00
_cell.angle_gamma   90.00
#
_symmetry.space_group_name_H-M   'P 1'
#
loop_
_entity.id
_entity.type
_entity.pdbx_description
1 polymer ?
#
loop_
_entity_poly.entity_id
_entity_poly.type
_entity_poly.pdbx_seq_one_letter_code
_entity_poly.pdbx_strand_id
1 'polypeptide(L)' 'ISEKNISIAMITVPVDHAIEVTNELVLAGIKGILNFTTVPVTVPPHVYLEEYDMITSIEKVAYFVTSMQKQD' A
#
# COMPACT_ATOMS: atom_id res chain seq x y z
N ILE A 1 -6.09 15.28 11.37
CA ILE A 1 -5.14 15.22 10.22
C ILE A 1 -4.72 16.62 9.82
N SER A 2 -5.66 17.49 9.44
CA SER A 2 -5.38 18.87 9.03
C SER A 2 -4.72 19.72 10.13
N GLU A 3 -5.17 19.63 11.38
CA GLU A 3 -4.55 20.35 12.52
C GLU A 3 -3.08 19.99 12.76
N LYS A 4 -2.68 18.79 12.34
CA LYS A 4 -1.31 18.27 12.48
C LYS A 4 -0.49 18.39 11.19
N ASN A 5 -1.03 19.03 10.14
CA ASN A 5 -0.40 19.16 8.83
C ASN A 5 0.10 17.82 8.24
N ILE A 6 -0.67 16.74 8.44
CA ILE A 6 -0.32 15.43 7.88
C ILE A 6 -0.83 15.37 6.43
N SER A 7 0.08 15.09 5.50
CA SER A 7 -0.20 15.03 4.06
C SER A 7 -0.05 13.63 3.44
N ILE A 8 0.59 12.70 4.15
CA ILE A 8 0.88 11.34 3.67
C ILE A 8 0.32 10.33 4.68
N ALA A 9 -0.28 9.26 4.17
CA ALA A 9 -0.77 8.14 4.96
C ALA A 9 -0.32 6.79 4.36
N MET A 10 -0.19 5.78 5.21
CA MET A 10 0.07 4.40 4.83
C MET A 10 -1.12 3.54 5.26
N ILE A 11 -1.58 2.66 4.38
CA ILE A 11 -2.71 1.75 4.66
C ILE A 11 -2.18 0.35 4.89
N THR A 12 -2.36 -0.15 6.11
CA THR A 12 -1.95 -1.50 6.57
C THR A 12 -3.08 -2.24 7.30
N VAL A 13 -4.33 -1.84 7.03
CA VAL A 13 -5.54 -2.44 7.63
C VAL A 13 -5.92 -3.75 6.94
N PRO A 14 -6.78 -4.59 7.54
CA PRO A 14 -7.35 -5.74 6.84
C PRO A 14 -8.04 -5.34 5.54
N VAL A 15 -8.03 -6.26 4.58
CA VAL A 15 -8.53 -6.05 3.21
C VAL A 15 -9.94 -5.47 3.15
N ASP A 16 -10.83 -5.92 4.04
CA ASP A 16 -12.23 -5.50 4.09
C ASP A 16 -12.40 -4.02 4.48
N HIS A 17 -11.38 -3.41 5.09
CA HIS A 17 -11.40 -2.02 5.54
C HIS A 17 -10.58 -1.07 4.63
N ALA A 18 -9.83 -1.59 3.66
CA ALA A 18 -8.89 -0.79 2.86
C ALA A 18 -9.60 0.34 2.09
N ILE A 19 -10.76 0.04 1.50
CA ILE A 19 -11.53 1.02 0.70
C ILE A 19 -12.14 2.10 1.60
N GLU A 20 -12.75 1.70 2.72
CA GLU A 20 -13.34 2.62 3.69
C GLU A 20 -12.29 3.61 4.22
N VAL A 21 -11.16 3.09 4.71
CA VAL A 21 -10.05 3.90 5.23
C VAL A 21 -9.46 4.80 4.16
N THR A 22 -9.34 4.34 2.91
CA THR A 22 -8.88 5.19 1.80
C THR A 22 -9.78 6.41 1.63
N ASN A 23 -11.10 6.21 1.64
CA ASN A 23 -12.06 7.30 1.50
C ASN A 23 -11.98 8.30 2.67
N GLU A 24 -11.84 7.80 3.90
CA GLU A 24 -11.67 8.65 5.08
C GLU A 24 -10.40 9.50 5.00
N LEU A 25 -9.28 8.91 4.56
CA LEU A 25 -8.01 9.62 4.38
C LEU A 25 -8.11 10.71 3.31
N VAL A 26 -8.76 10.42 2.19
CA VAL A 26 -9.03 11.39 1.13
C VAL A 26 -9.87 12.55 1.65
N LEU A 27 -10.98 12.27 2.36
CA LEU A 27 -11.84 13.29 2.97
C LEU A 27 -11.12 14.12 4.02
N ALA A 28 -10.19 13.51 4.77
CA ALA A 28 -9.38 14.19 5.76
C ALA A 28 -8.27 15.07 5.15
N GLY A 29 -8.13 15.08 3.83
CA GLY A 29 -7.22 15.97 3.09
C GLY A 29 -5.83 15.40 2.83
N ILE A 30 -5.62 14.08 3.01
CA ILE A 30 -4.37 13.42 2.62
C ILE A 30 -4.14 13.59 1.13
N LYS A 31 -2.87 13.78 0.75
CA LYS A 31 -2.41 14.01 -0.62
C LYS A 31 -1.57 12.87 -1.17
N GLY A 32 -0.99 12.04 -0.29
CA GLY A 32 -0.25 10.84 -0.66
C GLY A 32 -0.73 9.63 0.13
N ILE A 33 -1.03 8.54 -0.55
CA ILE A 33 -1.41 7.27 0.07
C ILE A 33 -0.45 6.20 -0.43
N LEU A 34 0.15 5.46 0.52
CA LEU A 34 0.92 4.26 0.24
C LEU A 34 0.12 3.04 0.70
N ASN A 35 -0.41 2.29 -0.26
CA ASN A 35 -1.23 1.11 -0.04
C ASN A 35 -0.35 -0.12 0.13
N PHE A 36 -0.22 -0.62 1.37
CA PHE A 36 0.47 -1.88 1.69
C PHE A 36 -0.49 -3.07 1.74
N THR A 37 -1.79 -2.84 1.51
CA THR A 37 -2.76 -3.93 1.43
C THR A 37 -2.69 -4.61 0.07
N THR A 38 -3.25 -5.80 -0.02
CA THR A 38 -3.36 -6.54 -1.30
C THR A 38 -4.59 -6.13 -2.12
N VAL A 39 -5.42 -5.22 -1.60
CA VAL A 39 -6.64 -4.75 -2.27
C VAL A 39 -6.33 -3.47 -3.03
N PRO A 40 -6.59 -3.43 -4.34
CA PRO A 40 -6.48 -2.20 -5.11
C PRO A 40 -7.48 -1.17 -4.60
N VAL A 41 -7.03 0.08 -4.46
CA VAL A 41 -7.90 1.20 -4.07
C VAL A 41 -7.92 2.27 -5.15
N THR A 42 -9.00 3.07 -5.19
CA THR A 42 -9.11 4.18 -6.13
C THR A 42 -9.12 5.49 -5.36
N VAL A 43 -8.40 6.48 -5.87
CA VAL A 43 -8.35 7.82 -5.29
C VAL A 43 -8.64 8.87 -6.37
N PRO A 44 -9.16 10.05 -6.01
CA PRO A 44 -9.35 11.14 -6.96
C PRO A 44 -8.00 11.71 -7.46
N PRO A 45 -7.97 12.43 -8.61
CA PRO A 45 -6.73 12.88 -9.25
C PRO A 45 -5.82 13.80 -8.42
N HIS A 46 -6.34 14.37 -7.34
CA HIS A 46 -5.59 15.27 -6.46
C HIS A 46 -4.86 14.53 -5.32
N VAL A 47 -4.92 13.19 -5.30
CA VAL A 47 -4.24 12.32 -4.35
C VAL A 47 -3.31 11.40 -5.13
N TYR A 48 -2.03 11.39 -4.75
CA TYR A 48 -1.06 10.43 -5.26
C TYR A 48 -1.25 9.09 -4.53
N LEU A 49 -1.38 8.01 -5.29
CA LEU A 49 -1.50 6.65 -4.76
C LEU A 49 -0.31 5.83 -5.25
N GLU A 50 0.39 5.21 -4.31
CA GLU A 50 1.41 4.20 -4.57
C GLU A 50 0.91 2.86 -4.03
N GLU A 51 0.97 1.81 -4.85
CA GLU A 51 0.58 0.45 -4.45
C GLU A 51 1.82 -0.42 -4.29
N TYR A 52 2.02 -0.96 -3.09
CA TYR A 52 3.18 -1.77 -2.78
C TYR A 52 2.83 -3.25 -2.67
N ASP A 53 3.20 -4.01 -3.70
CA ASP A 53 3.04 -5.46 -3.73
C ASP A 53 4.19 -6.16 -3.00
N MET A 54 3.99 -6.36 -1.70
CA MET A 54 4.91 -7.12 -0.85
C MET A 54 4.94 -8.61 -1.20
N ILE A 55 3.81 -9.17 -1.63
CA ILE A 55 3.69 -10.61 -1.86
C ILE A 55 4.58 -11.00 -3.03
N THR A 56 4.45 -10.32 -4.17
CA THR A 56 5.32 -10.54 -5.33
C THR A 56 6.80 -10.33 -4.98
N SER A 57 7.11 -9.36 -4.11
CA SER A 57 8.49 -9.09 -3.68
C SER A 57 9.06 -10.26 -2.87
N ILE A 58 8.28 -10.82 -1.94
CA ILE A 58 8.68 -11.99 -1.14
C ILE A 58 8.78 -13.25 -2.00
N GLU A 59 7.83 -13.48 -2.92
CA GLU A 59 7.85 -14.62 -3.83
C GLU A 59 9.10 -14.63 -4.71
N LYS A 60 9.50 -13.45 -5.21
CA LYS A 60 10.77 -13.30 -5.95
C LYS A 60 11.96 -13.73 -5.10
N VAL A 61 12.03 -13.26 -3.86
CA VAL A 61 13.12 -13.64 -2.93
C VAL A 61 13.11 -15.15 -2.70
N ALA A 62 11.96 -15.76 -2.42
CA ALA A 62 11.83 -17.20 -2.18
C ALA A 62 12.25 -18.04 -3.41
N TYR A 63 11.87 -17.61 -4.61
CA TYR A 63 12.29 -18.26 -5.86
C TYR A 63 13.80 -18.23 -6.03
N PHE A 64 14.44 -17.07 -5.84
CA PHE A 64 15.89 -16.95 -6.02
C PHE A 64 16.66 -17.76 -4.98
N VAL A 65 16.24 -17.74 -3.72
CA VAL A 65 16.85 -18.59 -2.66
C VAL A 65 16.79 -20.06 -3.05
N THR A 66 15.64 -20.54 -3.55
CA THR A 66 15.48 -21.93 -3.99
C THR A 66 16.33 -22.25 -5.23
N SER A 67 16.46 -21.31 -6.16
CA SER A 67 17.25 -21.49 -7.38
C SER A 67 18.75 -21.55 -7.11
N MET A 68 19.25 -20.81 -6.10
CA MET A 68 20.64 -20.84 -5.67
C MET A 68 20.99 -22.18 -5.03
N GLN A 69 20.08 -22.78 -4.25
CA GLN A 69 20.28 -24.09 -3.63
C GLN A 69 20.36 -25.27 -4.61
N LYS A 70 19.85 -25.11 -5.85
CA LYS A 70 19.94 -26.15 -6.90
C LYS A 70 21.24 -26.10 -7.70
N GLN A 71 22.08 -25.08 -7.48
CA GLN A 71 23.38 -24.94 -8.14
C GLN A 71 24.55 -25.49 -7.32
N ASP A 72 24.31 -25.88 -6.06
CA ASP A 72 25.23 -26.64 -5.21
C ASP A 72 24.96 -28.16 -5.32
#